data_AF-A0A2V8V7Z4-F1
#
_entry.id   AF-A0A2V8V7Z4-F1
#
_cell.length_a   1.000
_cell.length_b   1.000
_cell.length_c   1.000
_cell.angle_alpha   90.00
_cell.angle_beta   90.00
_cell.angle_gamma   90.00
#
_symmetry.space_group_name_H-M   'P 1'
#
loop_
_entity.id
_entity.type
_entity.pdbx_description
1 polymer ?
#
loop_
_entity_poly.entity_id
_entity_poly.type
_entity_poly.pdbx_seq_one_letter_code
_entity_poly.pdbx_strand_id
1 'polypeptide(L)' 'MKKLEEARAHEEVARKIHALRTAASLTQSQLAKLIGSTASVICRLEDADYEGHSLAMSRRIGGALNQRVEIRFVPMRCSA' A
#
# COMPACT_ATOMS: atom_id res chain seq x y z
N MET A 1 2.72 9.08 -20.99
CA MET A 1 2.64 7.62 -20.76
C MET A 1 3.17 7.19 -19.40
N LYS A 2 4.37 7.57 -18.94
CA LYS A 2 4.92 7.17 -17.62
C LYS A 2 4.05 7.48 -16.38
N LYS A 3 3.45 8.69 -16.32
CA LYS A 3 2.59 9.09 -15.18
C LYS A 3 1.35 8.21 -14.96
N LEU A 4 0.82 7.59 -16.02
CA LEU A 4 -0.40 6.78 -15.90
C LEU A 4 -0.10 5.40 -15.29
N GLU A 5 1.07 4.83 -15.58
CA GLU A 5 1.50 3.54 -15.01
C GLU A 5 1.88 3.68 -13.53
N GLU A 6 2.54 4.77 -13.17
CA GLU A 6 2.85 5.10 -11.77
C GLU A 6 1.57 5.28 -10.95
N ALA A 7 0.62 6.11 -11.44
CA ALA A 7 -0.67 6.29 -10.79
C ALA A 7 -1.44 4.97 -10.59
N ARG A 8 -1.43 4.07 -11.59
CA ARG A 8 -2.05 2.75 -11.47
C ARG A 8 -1.40 1.87 -10.41
N ALA A 9 -0.07 1.90 -10.33
CA ALA A 9 0.66 1.14 -9.31
C ALA A 9 0.38 1.67 -7.90
N HIS A 10 0.32 2.99 -7.71
CA HIS A 10 -0.06 3.61 -6.44
C HIS A 10 -1.50 3.25 -6.04
N GLU A 11 -2.44 3.30 -6.98
CA GLU A 11 -3.85 2.96 -6.76
C GLU A 11 -4.05 1.48 -6.40
N GLU A 12 -3.29 0.57 -7.01
CA GLU A 12 -3.33 -0.86 -6.67
C GLU A 12 -2.87 -1.11 -5.23
N VAL A 13 -1.77 -0.49 -4.82
CA VAL A 13 -1.25 -0.60 -3.45
C VAL A 13 -2.25 -0.03 -2.44
N ALA A 14 -2.80 1.15 -2.73
CA ALA A 14 -3.78 1.83 -1.90
C ALA A 14 -5.02 0.96 -1.63
N ARG A 15 -5.62 0.42 -2.70
CA ARG A 15 -6.76 -0.51 -2.60
C ARG A 15 -6.43 -1.74 -1.76
N LYS A 16 -5.24 -2.31 -1.93
CA LYS A 16 -4.84 -3.53 -1.22
C LYS A 16 -4.70 -3.27 0.28
N ILE A 17 -4.16 -2.12 0.66
CA ILE A 17 -4.02 -1.73 2.07
C ILE A 17 -5.39 -1.49 2.71
N HIS A 18 -6.28 -0.78 2.01
CA HIS A 18 -7.66 -0.59 2.47
C HIS A 18 -8.38 -1.93 2.68
N ALA A 19 -8.28 -2.85 1.71
CA ALA A 19 -8.88 -4.17 1.80
C ALA A 19 -8.33 -4.98 2.98
N LEU A 20 -7.01 -5.01 3.18
CA LEU A 20 -6.38 -5.72 4.29
C LEU A 20 -6.77 -5.13 5.66
N ARG A 21 -6.80 -3.80 5.78
CA ARG A 21 -7.28 -3.11 6.99
C ARG A 21 -8.73 -3.49 7.31
N THR A 22 -9.58 -3.49 6.30
CA THR A 22 -11.00 -3.80 6.43
C THR A 22 -11.22 -5.28 6.80
N ALA A 23 -10.47 -6.19 6.18
CA ALA A 23 -10.48 -7.62 6.52
C ALA A 23 -10.03 -7.87 7.97
N ALA A 24 -9.09 -7.06 8.48
CA ALA A 24 -8.67 -7.09 9.88
C ALA A 24 -9.63 -6.35 10.84
N SER A 25 -10.74 -5.79 10.35
CA SER A 25 -11.69 -4.98 11.13
C SER A 25 -11.04 -3.79 11.87
N LEU A 26 -9.99 -3.20 11.28
CA LEU A 26 -9.27 -2.09 11.87
C LEU A 26 -9.72 -0.75 11.27
N THR A 27 -9.74 0.28 12.10
CA THR A 27 -9.84 1.68 11.65
C THR A 27 -8.48 2.20 11.19
N GLN A 28 -8.45 3.29 10.42
CA GLN A 28 -7.20 3.94 9.99
C GLN A 28 -6.31 4.31 11.19
N SER A 29 -6.91 4.81 12.27
CA SER A 29 -6.21 5.16 13.50
C SER A 29 -5.63 3.93 14.24
N GLN A 30 -6.33 2.80 14.22
CA GLN A 30 -5.82 1.56 14.82
C GLN A 30 -4.64 1.00 14.01
N LEU A 31 -4.76 0.98 12.68
CA LEU A 31 -3.64 0.57 11.82
C LEU A 31 -2.43 1.50 12.00
N ALA A 32 -2.67 2.81 12.05
CA ALA A 32 -1.63 3.81 12.31
C ALA A 32 -0.88 3.53 13.61
N LYS A 33 -1.60 3.25 14.71
CA LYS A 33 -0.99 2.89 16.00
C LYS A 33 -0.15 1.62 15.90
N LEU A 34 -0.61 0.60 15.19
CA LEU A 34 0.12 -0.67 15.03
C LEU A 34 1.44 -0.51 14.28
N ILE A 35 1.49 0.37 13.29
CA ILE A 35 2.72 0.64 12.52
C ILE A 35 3.56 1.79 13.08
N GLY A 36 3.16 2.40 14.20
CA GLY A 36 3.84 3.56 14.78
C GLY A 36 3.76 4.83 13.91
N SER A 37 2.63 5.06 13.26
CA SER A 37 2.36 6.19 12.37
C SER A 37 1.09 6.95 12.77
N THR A 38 0.69 7.93 11.97
CA THR A 38 -0.52 8.73 12.18
C THR A 38 -1.65 8.31 11.23
N ALA A 39 -2.90 8.54 11.64
CA ALA A 39 -4.06 8.24 10.79
C ALA A 39 -4.01 8.98 9.44
N SER A 40 -3.44 10.19 9.41
CA SER A 40 -3.24 10.98 8.19
C SER A 40 -2.26 10.34 7.20
N VAL A 41 -1.30 9.54 7.68
CA VAL A 41 -0.41 8.77 6.79
C VAL A 41 -1.17 7.60 6.18
N ILE A 42 -2.03 6.93 6.95
CA ILE A 42 -2.87 5.84 6.44
C ILE A 42 -3.86 6.36 5.40
N CYS A 43 -4.50 7.51 5.64
CA CYS A 43 -5.42 8.13 4.69
C CYS A 43 -4.71 8.40 3.35
N ARG A 44 -3.55 9.07 3.35
CA ARG A 44 -2.77 9.32 2.13
C ARG A 44 -2.33 8.05 1.40
N LEU A 45 -2.03 6.99 2.15
CA LEU A 45 -1.71 5.69 1.56
C LEU A 45 -2.92 5.05 0.89
N GLU A 46 -4.13 5.21 1.45
CA GLU A 46 -5.38 4.73 0.87
C GLU A 46 -5.90 5.60 -0.28
N ASP A 47 -5.50 6.88 -0.33
CA ASP A 47 -5.85 7.84 -1.40
C ASP A 47 -4.87 7.80 -2.59
N ALA A 48 -3.91 6.87 -2.61
CA ALA A 48 -2.88 6.73 -3.64
C ALA A 48 -1.93 7.95 -3.82
N ASP A 49 -1.99 8.92 -2.91
CA ASP A 49 -1.15 10.12 -2.88
C ASP A 49 0.13 9.92 -2.04
N TYR A 50 0.76 8.75 -2.18
CA TYR A 50 1.93 8.36 -1.39
C TYR A 50 3.18 8.18 -2.25
N GLU A 51 3.92 9.26 -2.42
CA GLU A 51 5.15 9.34 -3.24
C GLU A 51 6.40 8.75 -2.54
N GLY A 52 6.33 8.40 -1.25
CA GLY A 52 7.51 8.08 -0.43
C GLY A 52 7.67 6.62 0.00
N HIS A 53 8.63 5.89 -0.59
CA HIS A 53 9.16 4.58 -0.11
C HIS A 53 8.15 3.42 0.08
N SER A 54 7.62 2.94 -1.05
CA SER A 54 6.48 2.01 -1.15
C SER A 54 6.74 0.55 -0.73
N LEU A 55 7.96 0.14 -0.40
CA LEU A 55 8.25 -1.26 -0.01
C LEU A 55 8.47 -1.45 1.49
N ALA A 56 9.23 -0.57 2.13
CA ALA A 56 9.46 -0.64 3.57
C ALA A 56 8.15 -0.41 4.36
N MET A 57 7.34 0.55 3.91
CA MET A 57 6.01 0.80 4.50
C MET A 57 5.04 -0.34 4.26
N SER A 58 4.99 -0.88 3.03
CA SER A 58 4.17 -2.06 2.74
C SER A 58 4.56 -3.25 3.64
N ARG A 59 5.86 -3.48 3.86
CA ARG A 59 6.33 -4.54 4.79
C ARG A 59 5.93 -4.27 6.24
N ARG A 60 5.98 -3.01 6.70
CA ARG A 60 5.52 -2.64 8.05
C ARG A 60 4.03 -2.86 8.23
N ILE A 61 3.21 -2.43 7.26
CA ILE A 61 1.76 -2.64 7.25
C ILE A 61 1.45 -4.13 7.20
N GLY A 62 2.13 -4.88 6.32
CA GLY A 62 2.03 -6.33 6.28
C GLY A 62 2.33 -6.96 7.63
N GLY A 63 3.48 -6.64 8.23
CA GLY A 63 3.86 -7.15 9.55
C GLY A 63 2.84 -6.83 10.65
N ALA A 64 2.32 -5.60 10.68
CA ALA A 64 1.28 -5.18 11.62
C ALA A 64 -0.05 -5.91 11.43
N LEU A 65 -0.36 -6.33 10.20
CA LEU A 65 -1.55 -7.11 9.84
C LEU A 65 -1.30 -8.62 9.85
N ASN A 66 -0.14 -9.07 10.32
CA ASN A 66 0.31 -10.46 10.27
C ASN A 66 0.27 -11.06 8.84
N GLN A 67 0.56 -10.23 7.84
CA GLN A 67 0.61 -10.56 6.42
C GLN A 67 2.05 -10.51 5.92
N ARG A 68 2.40 -11.44 5.03
CA ARG A 68 3.70 -11.45 4.35
C ARG A 68 3.61 -10.68 3.04
N VAL A 69 4.49 -9.70 2.86
CA VAL A 69 4.63 -9.00 1.57
C VAL A 69 5.58 -9.78 0.67
N GLU A 70 5.06 -10.21 -0.48
CA GLU A 70 5.85 -10.83 -1.55
C GLU A 70 5.90 -9.90 -2.75
N ILE A 71 7.09 -9.75 -3.33
CA ILE A 71 7.33 -8.95 -4.54
C ILE A 71 7.55 -9.95 -5.68
N ARG A 72 6.71 -9.89 -6.70
CA ARG A 72 6.83 -10.72 -7.90
C ARG A 72 7.16 -9.86 -9.10
N PHE A 73 8.27 -10.17 -9.77
CA PHE A 73 8.59 -9.61 -11.07
C PHE A 73 7.82 -10.37 -12.14
N VAL A 74 7.14 -9.63 -13.00
CA VAL A 74 6.43 -10.17 -14.17
C VAL A 74 7.06 -9.60 -15.44
N PRO A 75 7.14 -10.38 -16.54
CA PRO A 75 7.70 -9.88 -17.78
C PRO A 75 6.87 -8.69 -18.27
N MET A 76 7.54 -7.56 -18.54
CA MET A 76 6.88 -6.45 -19.22
C MET A 76 6.53 -6.94 -20.62
N ARG A 77 5.25 -6.86 -21.00
CA ARG A 77 4.85 -7.10 -22.38
C ARG A 77 5.51 -6.02 -23.23
N CYS A 78 6.60 -6.38 -23.91
CA CYS A 78 7.12 -5.59 -25.02
C CYS A 78 6.07 -5.66 -26.12
N SER A 79 5.21 -4.66 -26.21
CA SER A 79 4.58 -4.33 -27.49
C SER A 79 5.68 -3.84 -28.42
N ALA A 80 6.17 -4.77 -29.26
CA ALA A 80 6.95 -4.46 -30.45
C ALA A 80 6.04 -3.87 -31.53
#